data_AF-A0A3S9SYF4-F1
#
_entry.id   AF-A0A3S9SYF4-F1
#
_cell.length_a   1.000
_cell.length_b   1.000
_cell.length_c   1.000
_cell.angle_alpha   90.00
_cell.angle_beta   90.00
_cell.angle_gamma   90.00
#
_symmetry.space_group_name_H-M   'P 1'
#
loop_
_entity.id
_entity.type
_entity.pdbx_description
1 polymer ?
#
loop_
_entity_poly.entity_id
_entity_poly.type
_entity_poly.pdbx_seq_one_letter_code
_entity_poly.pdbx_strand_id
1 'polypeptide(L)'
;MTIKKFSVQDALRFGWDTLTSNFLFFLGILIVVALIGLLPNFFGILMEETVFLGTIGVIASIVLSVIVYLGLIKISLMFCDNTKGKFADLFSTFPLFFKYISGLILYRLIVMVGFFVICHSWNYMVDKIQIF
;
A
#
# COMPACT_ATOMS: atom_id res chain seq x y z
N MET A 1 26.52 -22.27 1.18
CA MET A 1 25.83 -21.09 0.61
C MET A 1 26.50 -19.85 1.14
N THR A 2 27.19 -19.09 0.31
CA THR A 2 27.73 -17.78 0.68
C THR A 2 26.56 -16.80 0.79
N ILE A 3 26.32 -16.28 1.99
CA ILE A 3 25.29 -15.25 2.21
C ILE A 3 25.72 -14.02 1.41
N LYS A 4 25.06 -13.76 0.29
CA LYS A 4 25.28 -12.54 -0.50
C LYS A 4 24.91 -11.36 0.40
N LYS A 5 25.92 -10.60 0.82
CA LYS A 5 25.72 -9.45 1.70
C LYS A 5 24.95 -8.39 0.92
N PHE A 6 23.72 -8.09 1.33
CA PHE A 6 22.95 -7.00 0.74
C PHE A 6 23.71 -5.69 0.96
N SER A 7 24.01 -5.00 -0.12
CA SER A 7 24.69 -3.71 -0.11
C SER A 7 23.67 -2.61 -0.30
N VAL A 8 23.45 -1.81 0.74
CA VAL A 8 22.53 -0.66 0.68
C VAL A 8 22.97 0.33 -0.41
N GLN A 9 24.29 0.49 -0.59
CA GLN A 9 24.86 1.34 -1.63
C GLN A 9 24.48 0.86 -3.03
N ASP A 10 24.56 -0.46 -3.28
CA ASP A 10 24.22 -1.02 -4.59
C ASP A 10 22.72 -0.89 -4.87
N ALA A 11 21.87 -1.05 -3.85
CA ALA A 11 20.43 -0.85 -3.97
C ALA A 11 20.05 0.60 -4.28
N LEU A 12 20.70 1.57 -3.63
CA LEU A 12 20.48 2.99 -3.89
C LEU A 12 20.95 3.39 -5.29
N ARG A 13 22.13 2.89 -5.70
CA ARG A 13 22.67 3.12 -7.04
C ARG A 13 21.77 2.51 -8.11
N PHE A 14 21.29 1.28 -7.91
CA PHE A 14 20.32 0.64 -8.79
C PHE A 14 19.05 1.48 -8.95
N GLY A 15 18.48 1.99 -7.85
CA GLY A 15 17.29 2.84 -7.88
C GLY A 15 17.53 4.13 -8.66
N TRP A 16 18.67 4.77 -8.43
CA TRP A 16 19.07 6.01 -9.11
C TRP A 16 19.30 5.81 -10.63
N ASP A 17 20.05 4.78 -11.00
CA ASP A 17 20.32 4.45 -12.40
C ASP A 17 19.02 4.07 -13.14
N THR A 18 18.12 3.35 -12.47
CA THR A 18 16.81 2.97 -13.02
C THR A 18 15.91 4.18 -13.25
N LEU A 19 15.85 5.10 -12.27
CA LEU A 19 15.05 6.32 -12.36
C LEU A 19 15.55 7.24 -13.48
N THR A 20 16.86 7.46 -13.57
CA THR A 20 17.45 8.34 -14.58
C THR A 20 17.34 7.75 -15.99
N SER A 21 17.54 6.44 -16.14
CA SER A 21 17.41 5.75 -17.44
C SER A 21 15.97 5.70 -17.97
N ASN A 22 14.97 5.78 -17.09
CA ASN A 22 13.55 5.71 -17.42
C ASN A 22 12.78 6.94 -16.91
N PHE A 23 13.45 8.10 -16.88
CA PHE A 23 12.95 9.29 -16.19
C PHE A 23 11.56 9.71 -16.65
N LEU A 24 11.32 9.72 -17.97
CA LEU A 24 10.05 10.13 -18.55
C LEU A 24 8.90 9.18 -18.16
N PHE A 25 9.19 7.89 -18.03
CA PHE A 25 8.22 6.89 -17.59
C PHE A 25 7.83 7.11 -16.12
N PHE A 26 8.82 7.27 -15.23
CA PHE A 26 8.55 7.55 -13.82
C PHE A 26 7.88 8.91 -13.61
N LEU A 27 8.25 9.94 -14.39
CA LEU A 27 7.59 11.23 -14.36
C LEU A 27 6.11 11.10 -14.76
N GLY A 28 5.81 10.36 -15.84
CA GLY A 28 4.43 10.08 -16.24
C GLY A 28 3.64 9.33 -15.16
N ILE A 29 4.27 8.34 -14.51
CA ILE A 29 3.66 7.62 -13.38
C ILE A 29 3.37 8.57 -12.22
N LEU A 30 4.33 9.43 -11.85
CA LEU A 30 4.16 10.39 -10.75
C LEU A 30 2.99 11.35 -11.03
N ILE A 31 2.85 11.83 -12.26
CA ILE A 31 1.71 12.67 -12.65
C ILE A 31 0.39 11.90 -12.48
N VAL A 32 0.31 10.66 -12.97
CA VAL A 32 -0.90 9.82 -12.83
C VAL A 32 -1.24 9.58 -11.36
N VAL A 33 -0.25 9.24 -10.54
CA VAL A 33 -0.42 9.02 -9.09
C VAL A 33 -0.89 10.30 -8.40
N ALA A 34 -0.30 11.45 -8.73
CA ALA A 34 -0.68 12.74 -8.18
C ALA A 34 -2.13 13.10 -8.55
N LEU A 35 -2.54 12.89 -9.80
CA LEU A 35 -3.91 13.14 -10.25
C LEU A 35 -4.92 12.24 -9.53
N ILE A 36 -4.61 10.94 -9.38
CA ILE A 36 -5.47 10.00 -8.66
C ILE A 36 -5.57 10.38 -7.18
N GLY A 37 -4.48 10.85 -6.57
CA GLY A 37 -4.45 11.31 -5.18
C GLY A 37 -5.32 12.54 -4.89
N LEU A 38 -5.69 13.32 -5.91
CA LEU A 38 -6.58 14.48 -5.76
C LEU A 38 -8.07 14.10 -5.81
N LEU A 39 -8.41 12.91 -6.31
CA LEU A 39 -9.80 12.45 -6.45
C LEU A 39 -10.58 12.45 -5.12
N PRO A 40 -10.05 11.94 -3.99
CA PRO A 40 -10.78 11.93 -2.71
C PRO A 40 -11.23 13.34 -2.28
N ASN A 41 -10.36 14.34 -2.43
CA ASN A 41 -10.66 15.73 -2.07
C ASN A 41 -11.68 16.34 -3.02
N PHE A 42 -11.58 16.05 -4.32
CA PHE A 42 -12.56 16.49 -5.31
C PHE A 42 -13.96 15.94 -5.04
N PHE A 43 -14.08 14.64 -4.75
CA PHE A 43 -15.36 14.03 -4.42
C PHE A 43 -15.90 14.50 -3.06
N GLY A 44 -15.02 14.77 -2.09
CA GLY A 44 -15.41 15.33 -0.80
C GLY A 44 -16.08 16.70 -0.93
N ILE A 45 -15.55 17.58 -1.79
CA ILE A 45 -16.07 18.95 -1.96
C ILE A 45 -17.33 18.98 -2.84
N LEU A 46 -17.37 18.21 -3.94
CA LEU A 46 -18.48 18.24 -4.90
C LEU A 46 -19.74 17.50 -4.44
N MET A 47 -19.63 16.60 -3.46
CA MET A 47 -20.72 15.71 -3.05
C MET A 47 -21.18 15.91 -1.61
N GLU A 48 -20.88 17.07 -1.00
CA GLU A 48 -21.34 17.43 0.36
C GLU A 48 -22.86 17.33 0.52
N GLU A 49 -23.64 17.59 -0.54
CA GLU A 49 -25.11 17.57 -0.46
C GLU A 49 -25.71 16.14 -0.38
N THR A 50 -24.94 15.09 -0.69
CA THR A 50 -25.44 13.71 -0.66
C THR A 50 -24.44 12.76 -0.01
N VAL A 51 -24.61 12.55 1.30
CA VAL A 51 -23.78 11.67 2.14
C VAL A 51 -23.56 10.29 1.51
N PHE A 52 -24.59 9.73 0.85
CA PHE A 52 -24.52 8.42 0.21
C PHE A 52 -23.60 8.39 -1.03
N LEU A 53 -23.72 9.36 -1.94
CA LEU A 53 -22.87 9.46 -3.13
C LEU A 53 -21.43 9.82 -2.78
N GLY A 54 -21.24 10.74 -1.82
CA GLY A 54 -19.92 11.08 -1.30
C GLY A 54 -19.20 9.86 -0.70
N THR A 55 -19.90 9.04 0.07
CA THR A 55 -19.33 7.81 0.65
C THR A 55 -18.89 6.82 -0.42
N ILE A 56 -19.71 6.60 -1.46
CA ILE A 56 -19.34 5.72 -2.59
C ILE A 56 -18.12 6.25 -3.33
N GLY A 57 -18.07 7.57 -3.60
CA GLY A 57 -16.92 8.21 -4.25
C GLY A 57 -15.63 8.06 -3.46
N VAL A 58 -15.69 8.20 -2.14
CA VAL A 58 -14.54 7.99 -1.24
C VAL A 58 -14.08 6.52 -1.27
N ILE A 59 -15.00 5.57 -1.16
CA ILE A 59 -14.67 4.13 -1.22
C ILE A 59 -14.02 3.79 -2.56
N ALA A 60 -14.60 4.24 -3.68
CA ALA A 60 -14.04 4.02 -5.01
C ALA A 60 -12.62 4.61 -5.14
N SER A 61 -12.40 5.81 -4.59
CA SER A 61 -11.09 6.47 -4.60
C SER A 61 -10.06 5.70 -3.76
N ILE A 62 -10.46 5.12 -2.63
CA ILE A 62 -9.60 4.24 -1.82
C ILE A 62 -9.22 2.99 -2.61
N VAL A 63 -10.21 2.31 -3.22
CA VAL A 63 -9.97 1.11 -4.03
C VAL A 63 -8.98 1.40 -5.17
N LEU A 64 -9.21 2.49 -5.90
CA LEU A 64 -8.32 2.93 -6.99
C LEU A 64 -6.91 3.20 -6.48
N SER A 65 -6.78 3.89 -5.34
CA SER A 65 -5.48 4.19 -4.72
C SER A 65 -4.72 2.91 -4.39
N VAL A 66 -5.37 1.91 -3.78
CA VAL A 66 -4.74 0.62 -3.47
C VAL A 66 -4.26 -0.09 -4.74
N ILE A 67 -5.08 -0.12 -5.80
CA ILE A 67 -4.70 -0.74 -7.08
C ILE A 67 -3.44 -0.06 -7.64
N VAL A 68 -3.39 1.26 -7.62
CA VAL A 68 -2.22 2.03 -8.09
C VAL A 68 -0.98 1.70 -7.27
N TYR A 69 -1.07 1.66 -5.95
CA TYR A 69 0.07 1.28 -5.09
C TYR A 69 0.58 -0.14 -5.39
N LEU A 70 -0.33 -1.11 -5.58
CA LEU A 70 0.05 -2.47 -5.96
C LEU A 70 0.70 -2.50 -7.35
N GLY A 71 0.18 -1.71 -8.30
CA GLY A 71 0.76 -1.51 -9.62
C GLY A 71 2.17 -0.94 -9.57
N LEU A 72 2.42 0.07 -8.73
CA LEU A 72 3.75 0.65 -8.52
C LEU A 72 4.73 -0.40 -8.00
N ILE A 73 4.33 -1.19 -7.01
CA ILE A 73 5.17 -2.27 -6.46
C ILE A 73 5.51 -3.29 -7.56
N LYS A 74 4.51 -3.70 -8.37
CA LYS A 74 4.72 -4.62 -9.48
C LYS A 74 5.72 -4.05 -10.50
N ILE A 75 5.58 -2.78 -10.87
CA ILE A 75 6.50 -2.11 -11.79
C ILE A 75 7.91 -2.05 -11.20
N SER A 76 8.07 -1.71 -9.92
CA SER A 76 9.37 -1.71 -9.24
C SER A 76 10.03 -3.10 -9.27
N LEU A 77 9.25 -4.16 -9.03
CA LEU A 77 9.74 -5.55 -9.15
C LEU A 77 10.13 -5.89 -10.59
N MET A 78 9.34 -5.47 -11.57
CA MET A 78 9.66 -5.68 -12.99
C MET A 78 10.99 -5.05 -13.40
N PHE A 79 11.28 -3.83 -12.92
CA PHE A 79 12.58 -3.18 -13.15
C PHE A 79 13.73 -3.93 -12.45
N CYS A 80 13.49 -4.47 -11.24
CA CYS A 80 14.45 -5.36 -10.58
C CYS A 80 14.74 -6.62 -11.42
N ASP A 81 13.72 -7.15 -12.09
CA ASP A 81 13.82 -8.31 -12.97
C ASP A 81 14.32 -7.95 -14.39
N ASN A 82 14.77 -6.71 -14.62
CA ASN A 82 15.20 -6.18 -15.94
C ASN A 82 14.11 -6.23 -17.03
N THR A 83 12.85 -6.27 -16.64
CA THR A 83 11.70 -6.18 -17.56
C THR A 83 11.16 -4.75 -17.61
N LYS A 84 10.81 -4.27 -18.80
CA LYS A 84 10.25 -2.92 -18.97
C LYS A 84 8.80 -2.88 -18.50
N GLY A 85 8.52 -2.10 -17.46
CA GLY A 85 7.13 -1.83 -17.02
C GLY A 85 6.37 -0.99 -18.04
N LYS A 86 5.07 -1.24 -18.19
CA LYS A 86 4.14 -0.43 -19.01
C LYS A 86 3.13 0.27 -18.11
N PHE A 87 2.53 1.37 -18.59
CA PHE A 87 1.43 2.03 -17.88
C PHE A 87 0.22 1.10 -17.66
N ALA A 88 -0.01 0.16 -18.58
CA ALA A 88 -1.05 -0.86 -18.43
C ALA A 88 -0.78 -1.80 -17.24
N ASP A 89 0.48 -2.00 -16.85
CA ASP A 89 0.82 -2.87 -15.72
C ASP A 89 0.35 -2.28 -14.38
N LEU A 90 0.16 -0.96 -14.31
CA LEU A 90 -0.36 -0.26 -13.13
C LEU A 90 -1.75 -0.77 -12.73
N PHE A 91 -2.63 -1.03 -13.71
CA PHE A 91 -3.99 -1.50 -13.50
C PHE A 91 -4.16 -3.03 -13.66
N SER A 92 -3.14 -3.70 -14.23
CA SER A 92 -3.13 -5.16 -14.41
C SER A 92 -3.22 -5.95 -13.10
N THR A 93 -3.01 -5.29 -11.98
CA THR A 93 -2.93 -5.86 -10.63
C THR A 93 -4.31 -5.96 -9.95
N PHE A 94 -5.39 -5.64 -10.66
CA PHE A 94 -6.78 -5.77 -10.18
C PHE A 94 -7.11 -7.12 -9.52
N PRO A 95 -6.76 -8.31 -10.06
CA PRO A 95 -7.04 -9.58 -9.37
C PRO A 95 -6.22 -9.77 -8.08
N LEU A 96 -5.06 -9.12 -7.95
CA LEU A 96 -4.29 -9.15 -6.70
C LEU A 96 -4.92 -8.27 -5.61
N PHE A 97 -5.75 -7.29 -5.96
CA PHE A 97 -6.48 -6.48 -4.98
C PHE A 97 -7.31 -7.36 -4.03
N PHE A 98 -8.06 -8.32 -4.55
CA PHE A 98 -8.87 -9.22 -3.71
C PHE A 98 -8.00 -10.11 -2.81
N LYS A 99 -6.85 -10.58 -3.30
CA LYS A 99 -5.88 -11.34 -2.48
C LYS A 99 -5.26 -10.48 -1.39
N TYR A 100 -5.00 -9.21 -1.68
CA TYR A 100 -4.51 -8.25 -0.70
C TYR A 100 -5.56 -7.99 0.38
N ILE A 101 -6.82 -7.79 0.00
CA ILE A 101 -7.93 -7.57 0.96
C ILE A 101 -8.14 -8.79 1.86
N SER A 102 -8.15 -10.01 1.30
CA SER A 102 -8.30 -11.22 2.12
C SER A 102 -7.12 -11.40 3.09
N GLY A 103 -5.89 -11.11 2.64
CA GLY A 103 -4.70 -11.08 3.49
C GLY A 103 -4.79 -10.02 4.60
N LEU A 104 -5.29 -8.82 4.28
CA LEU A 104 -5.45 -7.73 5.24
C LEU A 104 -6.49 -8.06 6.31
N ILE A 105 -7.62 -8.68 5.93
CA ILE A 105 -8.64 -9.16 6.87
C ILE A 105 -8.03 -10.21 7.80
N LEU A 106 -7.32 -11.20 7.25
CA LEU A 106 -6.67 -12.24 8.04
C LEU A 106 -5.62 -11.66 9.00
N TYR A 107 -4.77 -10.76 8.52
CA TYR A 107 -3.76 -10.07 9.34
C TYR A 107 -4.41 -9.29 10.49
N ARG A 108 -5.47 -8.53 10.21
CA ARG A 108 -6.20 -7.79 11.24
C ARG A 108 -6.81 -8.70 12.30
N LEU A 109 -7.36 -9.85 11.91
CA LEU A 109 -7.88 -10.85 12.85
C LEU A 109 -6.77 -11.40 13.75
N ILE A 110 -5.62 -11.77 13.19
CA ILE A 110 -4.48 -12.26 13.96
C ILE A 110 -4.00 -11.21 14.96
N VAL A 111 -3.85 -9.95 14.52
CA VAL A 111 -3.47 -8.84 15.39
C VAL A 111 -4.50 -8.62 16.50
N MET A 112 -5.80 -8.66 16.18
CA MET A 112 -6.87 -8.49 17.17
C MET A 112 -6.85 -9.57 18.25
N VAL A 113 -6.62 -10.83 17.87
CA VAL A 113 -6.44 -11.94 18.82
C VAL A 113 -5.22 -11.69 19.71
N GLY A 114 -4.09 -11.26 19.14
CA GLY A 114 -2.89 -10.90 19.90
C GLY A 114 -3.14 -9.78 20.92
N PHE A 115 -3.84 -8.71 20.51
CA PHE A 115 -4.23 -7.63 21.40
C PHE A 115 -5.12 -8.11 22.55
N PHE A 116 -6.08 -9.01 22.28
CA PHE A 116 -6.95 -9.56 23.30
C PHE A 116 -6.17 -10.31 24.40
N VAL A 117 -5.19 -11.12 24.00
CA VAL A 117 -4.29 -11.84 24.92
C VAL A 117 -3.49 -10.86 25.79
N ILE A 118 -2.96 -9.79 25.20
CA ILE A 118 -2.20 -8.77 25.92
C ILE A 118 -3.08 -8.02 26.92
N CYS A 119 -4.27 -7.58 26.51
CA CYS A 119 -5.21 -6.88 27.39
C CYS A 119 -5.65 -7.78 28.56
N HIS A 120 -5.90 -9.06 28.31
CA HIS A 120 -6.27 -10.01 29.36
C HIS A 120 -5.12 -10.21 30.38
N SER A 121 -3.89 -10.39 29.88
CA SER A 121 -2.69 -10.52 30.71
C SER A 121 -2.43 -9.26 31.55
N TRP A 122 -2.63 -8.08 30.97
CA TRP A 122 -2.48 -6.79 31.65
C TRP A 122 -3.42 -6.67 32.86
N ASN A 123 -4.71 -6.97 32.68
CA ASN A 123 -5.69 -6.90 33.77
C ASN A 123 -5.32 -7.85 34.92
N TYR A 124 -4.88 -9.08 34.62
CA TYR A 124 -4.44 -10.03 35.64
C TYR A 124 -3.26 -9.52 36.46
N MET A 125 -2.28 -8.82 35.84
CA MET A 125 -1.16 -8.23 36.57
C MET A 125 -1.59 -7.06 37.45
N VAL A 126 -2.50 -6.21 36.97
CA VAL A 126 -3.02 -5.07 37.75
C VAL A 126 -3.74 -5.55 39.01
N ASP A 127 -4.63 -6.54 38.86
CA ASP A 127 -5.34 -7.13 40.01
C ASP A 127 -4.37 -7.72 41.04
N LYS A 128 -3.27 -8.34 40.58
CA LYS A 128 -2.27 -8.93 41.47
C LYS A 128 -1.43 -7.89 42.21
N ILE A 129 -1.14 -6.74 41.60
CA ILE A 129 -0.39 -5.64 42.23
C ILE A 129 -1.24 -4.95 43.30
N GLN A 130 -2.56 -4.82 43.11
CA GLN A 130 -3.47 -4.21 44.10
C GLN A 130 -3.66 -5.05 45.37
N ILE A 131 -3.29 -6.34 45.33
CA ILE A 131 -3.41 -7.26 46.47
C ILE A 131 -2.17 -7.21 47.40
N PHE A 132 -1.08 -6.54 46.98
CA PHE A 132 0.11 -6.25 47.80
C PHE A 132 0.11 -4.81 48.31
#